data_AF-T1BWQ3-F1
#
_entry.id   AF-T1BWQ3-F1
#
_cell.length_a   1.000
_cell.length_b   1.000
_cell.length_c   1.000
_cell.angle_alpha   90.00
_cell.angle_beta   90.00
_cell.angle_gamma   90.00
#
_symmetry.space_group_name_H-M   'P 1'
#
loop_
_entity.id
_entity.type
_entity.pdbx_description
1 polymer ?
#
loop_
_entity_poly.entity_id
_entity_poly.type
_entity_poly.pdbx_seq_one_letter_code
_entity_poly.pdbx_strand_id
1 'polypeptide(L)'
;MAHLLSNIAHGNSSVIGDWVALSGAECVVTEAGFGADLGGEKFFDIKSPILGRGPNVAVLVATAKSLRMHGGLADTTAGKPIPEILNSANPESVDRGCANLRRQIENIRVFGVPVVVAINSHPQDSKEEWEIIRRHALAAGA
;
A
#
# COMPACT_ATOMS: atom_id res chain seq x y z
N MET A 1 -12.99 -6.49 -18.41
CA MET A 1 -11.80 -6.45 -17.53
C MET A 1 -11.53 -7.87 -17.09
N ALA A 2 -10.40 -8.47 -17.44
CA ALA A 2 -10.01 -9.74 -16.84
C ALA A 2 -9.58 -9.45 -15.39
N HIS A 3 -10.38 -9.92 -14.42
CA HIS A 3 -10.06 -9.79 -12.99
C HIS A 3 -8.95 -10.78 -12.65
N LEU A 4 -7.69 -10.41 -12.92
CA LEU A 4 -6.54 -11.21 -12.50
C LEU A 4 -6.46 -11.16 -10.96
N LEU A 5 -6.60 -12.33 -10.34
CA LEU A 5 -6.52 -12.47 -8.89
C LEU A 5 -5.04 -12.41 -8.48
N SER A 6 -4.65 -11.58 -7.50
CA SER A 6 -3.25 -11.55 -7.09
C SER A 6 -2.83 -12.74 -6.24
N ASN A 7 -3.74 -13.61 -5.79
CA ASN A 7 -3.38 -14.82 -5.04
C ASN A 7 -2.85 -15.94 -5.96
N ILE A 8 -3.54 -16.23 -7.07
CA ILE A 8 -3.18 -17.29 -8.04
C ILE A 8 -2.56 -16.76 -9.35
N ALA A 9 -2.50 -15.44 -9.52
CA ALA A 9 -1.81 -14.76 -10.62
C ALA A 9 -1.04 -13.54 -10.08
N HIS A 10 -0.53 -12.68 -10.98
CA HIS A 10 0.29 -11.53 -10.60
C HIS A 10 -0.52 -10.30 -10.17
N GLY A 11 -1.84 -10.24 -10.40
CA GLY A 11 -2.69 -9.18 -9.86
C GLY A 11 -2.40 -7.76 -10.36
N ASN A 12 -1.95 -7.63 -11.61
CA ASN A 12 -1.60 -6.34 -12.22
C ASN A 12 -2.36 -6.17 -13.55
N SER A 13 -2.53 -4.93 -14.00
CA SER A 13 -3.03 -4.61 -15.35
C SER A 13 -2.11 -5.17 -16.46
N SER A 14 -2.55 -5.13 -17.72
CA SER A 14 -1.78 -5.69 -18.83
C SER A 14 -0.49 -4.91 -19.12
N VAL A 15 0.56 -5.63 -19.52
CA VAL A 15 1.84 -5.03 -19.97
C VAL A 15 1.63 -4.14 -21.20
N ILE A 16 0.73 -4.54 -22.11
CA ILE A 16 0.37 -3.74 -23.29
C ILE A 16 -0.22 -2.38 -22.87
N GLY A 17 -1.09 -2.35 -21.86
CA GLY A 17 -1.67 -1.11 -21.36
C GLY A 17 -0.62 -0.16 -20.82
N ASP A 18 0.33 -0.68 -20.05
CA ASP A 18 1.45 0.11 -19.52
C ASP A 18 2.38 0.60 -20.65
N TRP A 19 2.69 -0.22 -21.66
CA TRP A 19 3.48 0.25 -22.82
C TRP A 19 2.79 1.37 -23.60
N VAL A 20 1.48 1.28 -23.80
CA VAL A 20 0.71 2.33 -24.48
C VAL A 20 0.69 3.61 -23.65
N ALA A 21 0.52 3.51 -22.33
CA ALA A 21 0.55 4.68 -21.45
C ALA A 21 1.95 5.35 -21.46
N LEU A 22 3.00 4.53 -21.38
CA LEU A 22 4.39 5.00 -21.33
C LEU A 22 4.90 5.62 -22.64
N SER A 23 4.24 5.37 -23.78
CA SER A 23 4.62 5.98 -25.06
C SER A 23 4.06 7.39 -25.25
N GLY A 24 3.03 7.77 -24.48
CA GLY A 24 2.30 9.03 -24.67
C GLY A 24 2.17 9.94 -23.45
N ALA A 25 2.54 9.47 -22.25
CA ALA A 25 2.42 10.23 -21.01
C ALA A 25 3.77 10.45 -20.32
N GLU A 26 3.94 11.62 -19.71
CA GLU A 26 5.12 11.95 -18.90
C GLU A 26 5.13 11.20 -17.56
N CYS A 27 3.95 10.87 -17.04
CA CYS A 27 3.77 10.13 -15.81
C CYS A 27 2.67 9.08 -16.00
N VAL A 28 2.96 7.84 -15.62
CA VAL A 28 2.02 6.72 -15.65
C VAL A 28 1.89 6.18 -14.25
N VAL A 29 0.66 6.17 -13.74
CA VAL A 29 0.31 5.53 -12.48
C VAL A 29 -0.33 4.19 -12.80
N THR A 30 0.21 3.13 -12.21
CA THR A 30 -0.32 1.77 -12.28
C THR A 30 -0.39 1.21 -10.87
N GLU A 31 -1.17 0.15 -10.67
CA GLU A 31 -1.39 -0.45 -9.36
C GLU A 31 -1.20 -1.97 -9.39
N ALA A 32 -0.96 -2.52 -8.21
CA ALA A 32 -0.90 -3.95 -7.97
C ALA A 32 -1.91 -4.31 -6.86
N GLY A 33 -2.65 -5.40 -7.02
CA GLY A 33 -3.67 -5.79 -6.05
C GLY A 33 -3.10 -6.40 -4.76
N PHE A 34 -3.77 -6.17 -3.63
CA PHE A 34 -3.31 -6.46 -2.25
C PHE A 34 -2.15 -5.57 -1.79
N GLY A 35 -1.45 -5.97 -0.72
CA GLY A 35 -0.31 -5.26 -0.16
C GLY A 35 0.96 -5.39 -1.00
N ALA A 36 2.00 -4.64 -0.61
CA ALA A 36 3.29 -4.66 -1.30
C ALA A 36 4.02 -6.00 -1.14
N ASP A 37 3.68 -6.78 -0.11
CA ASP A 37 4.13 -8.14 0.15
C ASP A 37 3.59 -9.20 -0.83
N LEU A 38 2.62 -8.86 -1.68
CA LEU A 38 2.04 -9.82 -2.63
C LEU A 38 1.80 -9.21 -4.01
N GLY A 39 1.01 -8.13 -4.10
CA GLY A 39 0.82 -7.44 -5.39
C GLY A 39 2.08 -6.72 -5.82
N GLY A 40 2.66 -5.96 -4.89
CA GLY A 40 3.89 -5.20 -5.12
C GLY A 40 5.04 -6.12 -5.51
N GLU A 41 5.34 -7.12 -4.69
CA GLU A 41 6.36 -8.16 -4.97
C GLU A 41 6.19 -8.76 -6.36
N LYS A 42 5.00 -9.23 -6.74
CA LYS A 42 4.74 -9.76 -8.09
C LYS A 42 4.85 -8.70 -9.20
N PHE A 43 4.55 -7.44 -8.92
CA PHE A 43 4.81 -6.37 -9.90
C PHE A 43 6.31 -6.20 -10.14
N PHE A 44 7.12 -6.22 -9.08
CA PHE A 44 8.57 -6.07 -9.18
C PHE A 44 9.24 -7.31 -9.78
N ASP A 45 8.88 -8.51 -9.34
CA ASP A 45 9.57 -9.75 -9.74
C ASP A 45 9.05 -10.36 -11.04
N ILE A 46 7.81 -10.09 -11.43
CA ILE A 46 7.20 -10.69 -12.64
C ILE A 46 6.93 -9.64 -13.71
N LYS A 47 6.13 -8.61 -13.39
CA LYS A 47 5.65 -7.67 -14.42
C LYS A 47 6.74 -6.71 -14.90
N SER A 48 7.54 -6.15 -13.99
CA SER A 48 8.58 -5.16 -14.33
C SER A 48 9.66 -5.74 -15.27
N PRO A 49 10.15 -6.97 -15.08
CA PRO A 49 11.06 -7.61 -16.04
C PRO A 49 10.45 -7.78 -17.43
N ILE A 50 9.18 -8.19 -17.51
CA ILE A 50 8.47 -8.36 -18.79
C ILE A 50 8.22 -7.00 -19.46
N LEU A 51 7.89 -5.97 -18.68
CA LEU A 51 7.73 -4.59 -19.16
C LEU A 51 9.06 -4.01 -19.68
N GLY A 52 10.19 -4.55 -19.22
CA GLY A 52 11.54 -4.08 -19.53
C GLY A 52 11.98 -2.87 -18.72
N ARG A 53 11.18 -2.45 -17.73
CA ARG A 53 11.47 -1.34 -16.81
C ARG A 53 10.66 -1.46 -15.53
N GLY A 54 11.24 -1.00 -14.42
CA GLY A 54 10.56 -0.85 -13.13
C GLY A 54 9.95 0.54 -12.94
N PRO A 55 9.27 0.77 -11.80
CA PRO A 55 8.70 2.06 -11.46
C PRO A 55 9.80 3.02 -10.97
N ASN A 56 9.61 4.32 -11.20
CA ASN A 56 10.51 5.35 -10.71
C ASN A 56 10.29 5.68 -9.21
N VAL A 57 9.09 5.42 -8.70
CA VAL A 57 8.67 5.64 -7.32
C VAL A 57 7.52 4.68 -7.02
N ALA A 58 7.43 4.20 -5.78
CA ALA A 58 6.30 3.43 -5.29
C ALA A 58 5.49 4.26 -4.29
N VAL A 59 4.17 4.34 -4.50
CA VAL A 59 3.25 5.00 -3.57
C VAL A 59 2.58 3.93 -2.72
N LEU A 60 2.88 3.92 -1.41
CA LEU A 60 2.27 3.01 -0.45
C LEU A 60 1.10 3.71 0.25
N VAL A 61 -0.13 3.25 -0.01
CA VAL A 61 -1.33 3.83 0.57
C VAL A 61 -1.58 3.26 1.97
N ALA A 62 -1.86 4.14 2.93
CA ALA A 62 -2.21 3.76 4.31
C ALA A 62 -3.40 4.57 4.83
N THR A 63 -4.19 4.00 5.72
CA THR A 63 -5.28 4.70 6.44
C THR A 63 -5.08 4.55 7.95
N ALA A 64 -5.50 5.53 8.76
CA ALA A 64 -5.46 5.35 10.21
C ALA A 64 -6.36 4.18 10.65
N LYS A 65 -7.49 3.96 9.98
CA LYS A 65 -8.39 2.83 10.24
C LYS A 65 -7.71 1.46 10.08
N SER A 66 -7.00 1.23 8.97
CA SER A 66 -6.29 -0.04 8.74
C SER A 66 -5.16 -0.24 9.74
N LEU A 67 -4.48 0.83 10.16
CA LEU A 67 -3.43 0.74 11.16
C LEU A 67 -3.99 0.48 12.56
N ARG A 68 -5.13 1.06 12.95
CA ARG A 68 -5.85 0.67 14.18
C ARG A 68 -6.16 -0.83 14.21
N MET A 69 -6.64 -1.38 13.10
CA MET A 69 -6.90 -2.81 12.94
C MET A 69 -5.60 -3.62 13.08
N HIS A 70 -4.53 -3.25 12.37
CA HIS A 70 -3.22 -3.93 12.50
C HIS A 70 -2.59 -3.78 13.89
N GLY A 71 -2.96 -2.75 14.64
CA GLY A 71 -2.59 -2.57 16.05
C GLY A 71 -3.43 -3.36 17.05
N GLY A 72 -4.37 -4.18 16.56
CA GLY A 72 -5.19 -5.07 17.38
C GLY A 72 -6.40 -4.40 18.02
N LEU A 73 -6.86 -3.24 17.55
CA LEU A 73 -8.06 -2.58 18.10
C LEU A 73 -9.33 -3.41 17.85
N ALA A 74 -9.43 -4.04 16.68
CA ALA A 74 -10.48 -4.99 16.34
C ALA A 74 -10.06 -5.83 15.12
N ASP A 75 -10.59 -7.05 15.03
CA ASP A 75 -10.43 -7.90 13.87
C ASP A 75 -11.48 -7.59 12.79
N THR A 76 -11.09 -7.70 11.53
CA THR A 76 -12.02 -7.68 10.40
C THR A 76 -12.04 -9.05 9.73
N THR A 77 -13.23 -9.55 9.43
CA THR A 77 -13.40 -10.77 8.62
C THR A 77 -14.06 -10.40 7.30
N ALA A 78 -13.57 -10.94 6.19
CA ALA A 78 -14.19 -10.75 4.88
C ALA A 78 -15.67 -11.16 4.91
N GLY A 79 -16.53 -10.33 4.32
CA GLY A 79 -17.98 -10.56 4.28
C GLY A 79 -18.72 -10.20 5.58
N LYS A 80 -18.04 -9.78 6.64
CA LYS A 80 -18.68 -9.24 7.86
C LYS A 80 -18.61 -7.71 7.89
N PRO A 81 -19.55 -7.04 8.59
CA PRO A 81 -19.47 -5.61 8.83
C PRO A 81 -18.14 -5.24 9.53
N ILE A 82 -17.58 -4.09 9.15
CA ILE A 82 -16.39 -3.55 9.80
C ILE A 82 -16.78 -3.09 11.21
N PRO A 83 -16.05 -3.50 12.27
CA PRO A 83 -16.35 -3.06 13.63
C PRO A 83 -16.34 -1.54 13.78
N GLU A 84 -17.40 -0.99 14.37
CA GLU A 84 -17.56 0.46 14.51
C GLU A 84 -16.47 1.12 15.36
N ILE A 85 -15.85 0.38 16.28
CA ILE A 85 -14.73 0.87 17.09
C ILE A 85 -13.55 1.35 16.25
N LEU A 86 -13.37 0.81 15.04
CA LEU A 86 -12.37 1.27 14.06
C LEU A 86 -12.71 2.64 13.44
N ASN A 87 -13.87 3.23 13.77
CA ASN A 87 -14.23 4.60 13.40
C ASN A 87 -13.92 5.61 14.51
N SER A 88 -13.33 5.20 15.63
CA SER A 88 -12.93 6.12 16.72
C SER A 88 -11.41 6.22 16.80
N ALA A 89 -10.88 7.45 16.74
CA ALA A 89 -9.43 7.68 16.77
C ALA A 89 -8.78 6.97 17.98
N ASN A 90 -7.68 6.25 17.73
CA ASN A 90 -6.94 5.51 18.74
C ASN A 90 -5.44 5.52 18.39
N PRO A 91 -4.73 6.60 18.76
CA PRO A 91 -3.31 6.78 18.45
C PRO A 91 -2.41 5.61 18.87
N GLU A 92 -2.69 4.98 20.03
CA GLU A 92 -1.92 3.83 20.54
C GLU A 92 -1.99 2.62 19.60
N SER A 93 -3.18 2.28 19.11
CA SER A 93 -3.33 1.20 18.13
C SER A 93 -2.74 1.57 16.77
N VAL A 94 -2.78 2.83 16.34
CA VAL A 94 -2.07 3.28 15.13
C VAL A 94 -0.57 3.07 15.27
N ASP A 95 0.03 3.47 16.40
CA ASP A 95 1.46 3.32 16.65
C ASP A 95 1.91 1.85 16.60
N ARG A 96 1.15 0.96 17.26
CA ARG A 96 1.39 -0.49 17.18
C ARG A 96 1.21 -1.02 15.76
N GLY A 97 0.15 -0.59 15.08
CA GLY A 97 -0.17 -0.99 13.70
C GLY A 97 0.85 -0.54 12.67
N CYS A 98 1.60 0.54 12.94
CA CYS A 98 2.70 0.98 12.09
C CYS A 98 3.81 -0.07 11.93
N ALA A 99 3.86 -1.14 12.74
CA ALA A 99 4.70 -2.30 12.45
C ALA A 99 4.44 -2.90 11.06
N ASN A 100 3.17 -2.97 10.64
CA ASN A 100 2.81 -3.39 9.28
C ASN A 100 3.30 -2.39 8.23
N LEU A 101 3.07 -1.09 8.44
CA LEU A 101 3.52 -0.03 7.53
C LEU A 101 5.04 -0.08 7.31
N ARG A 102 5.83 -0.14 8.40
CA ARG A 102 7.29 -0.22 8.32
C ARG A 102 7.74 -1.43 7.51
N ARG A 103 7.12 -2.59 7.74
CA ARG A 103 7.45 -3.81 6.99
C ARG A 103 7.15 -3.68 5.49
N GLN A 104 6.04 -3.07 5.12
CA GLN A 104 5.70 -2.84 3.71
C GLN A 104 6.67 -1.85 3.05
N ILE A 105 7.11 -0.81 3.76
CA ILE A 105 8.14 0.12 3.27
C ILE A 105 9.46 -0.63 3.06
N GLU A 106 9.91 -1.43 4.04
CA GLU A 106 11.11 -2.26 3.91
C GLU A 106 11.05 -3.18 2.70
N ASN A 107 9.93 -3.88 2.49
CA ASN A 107 9.74 -4.78 1.35
C ASN A 107 9.92 -4.05 0.01
N ILE A 108 9.34 -2.86 -0.13
CA ILE A 108 9.49 -2.07 -1.37
C ILE A 108 10.94 -1.59 -1.54
N ARG A 109 11.57 -1.14 -0.46
CA ARG A 109 12.95 -0.61 -0.49
C ARG A 109 13.99 -1.65 -0.91
N VAL A 110 13.74 -2.94 -0.69
CA VAL A 110 14.61 -4.04 -1.19
C VAL A 110 14.78 -3.98 -2.70
N PHE A 111 13.78 -3.49 -3.44
CA PHE A 111 13.85 -3.32 -4.90
C PHE A 111 14.55 -2.03 -5.35
N GLY A 112 15.11 -1.24 -4.41
CA GLY A 112 15.87 -0.03 -4.71
C GLY A 112 15.03 1.15 -5.22
N VAL A 113 13.71 1.11 -5.04
CA VAL A 113 12.78 2.16 -5.48
C VAL A 113 12.43 3.10 -4.32
N PRO A 114 12.43 4.44 -4.53
CA PRO A 114 11.92 5.39 -3.55
C PRO A 114 10.47 5.10 -3.16
N VAL A 115 10.16 5.21 -1.88
CA VAL A 115 8.80 4.98 -1.36
C VAL A 115 8.20 6.31 -0.93
N VAL A 116 6.95 6.55 -1.27
CA VAL A 116 6.16 7.67 -0.73
C VAL A 116 4.94 7.08 -0.04
N VAL A 117 4.73 7.40 1.24
CA VAL A 117 3.53 6.97 1.95
C VAL A 117 2.41 7.99 1.73
N ALA A 118 1.32 7.54 1.11
CA ALA A 118 0.10 8.32 0.93
C ALA A 118 -0.89 7.99 2.06
N ILE A 119 -1.07 8.93 2.99
CA ILE A 119 -2.08 8.79 4.05
C ILE A 119 -3.44 9.18 3.49
N ASN A 120 -4.30 8.21 3.26
CA ASN A 120 -5.68 8.44 2.84
C ASN A 120 -6.53 8.80 4.07
N SER A 121 -6.75 10.11 4.26
CA SER A 121 -7.40 10.67 5.45
C SER A 121 -8.92 10.52 5.42
N HIS A 122 -9.50 10.21 6.57
CA HIS A 122 -10.95 10.18 6.79
C HIS A 122 -11.38 11.17 7.90
N PRO A 123 -12.66 11.60 7.93
CA PRO A 123 -13.16 12.57 8.92
C PRO A 123 -13.03 12.11 10.38
N GLN A 124 -12.95 10.80 10.62
CA GLN A 124 -12.83 10.22 11.95
C GLN A 124 -11.38 10.11 12.45
N ASP A 125 -10.41 10.40 11.58
CA ASP A 125 -9.01 10.34 11.94
C ASP A 125 -8.61 11.59 12.74
N SER A 126 -7.57 11.44 13.57
CA SER A 126 -6.99 12.57 14.29
C SER A 126 -5.67 13.04 13.67
N LYS A 127 -5.31 14.30 13.90
CA LYS A 127 -3.99 14.83 13.52
C LYS A 127 -2.84 14.06 14.18
N GLU A 128 -3.06 13.57 15.40
CA GLU A 128 -2.08 12.78 16.14
C GLU A 128 -1.82 11.44 15.44
N GLU A 129 -2.86 10.76 14.96
CA GLU A 129 -2.71 9.53 14.18
C GLU A 129 -1.90 9.78 12.90
N TRP A 130 -2.17 10.88 12.18
CA TRP A 130 -1.39 11.22 10.97
C TRP A 130 0.08 11.49 11.27
N GLU A 131 0.38 12.15 12.38
CA GLU A 131 1.76 12.44 12.77
C GLU A 131 2.51 11.16 13.20
N ILE A 132 1.83 10.23 13.88
CA ILE A 132 2.39 8.91 14.19
C ILE A 132 2.74 8.17 12.90
N ILE A 133 1.82 8.13 11.93
CA ILE A 133 2.03 7.47 10.64
C ILE A 133 3.21 8.11 9.90
N ARG A 134 3.24 9.44 9.83
CA ARG A 134 4.32 10.21 9.19
C ARG A 134 5.67 9.88 9.82
N ARG A 135 5.79 9.91 11.15
CA ARG A 135 7.05 9.60 11.85
C ARG A 135 7.55 8.19 11.54
N HIS A 136 6.66 7.20 11.59
CA HIS A 136 7.03 5.81 11.27
C HIS A 136 7.43 5.62 9.80
N ALA A 137 6.75 6.31 8.88
CA ALA A 137 7.10 6.28 7.46
C ALA A 137 8.50 6.84 7.20
N LEU A 138 8.79 8.05 7.72
CA LEU A 138 10.09 8.70 7.57
C LEU A 138 11.20 7.89 8.25
N ALA A 139 10.95 7.33 9.44
CA ALA A 139 11.92 6.49 10.13
C ALA A 139 12.24 5.18 9.37
N ALA A 140 11.28 4.64 8.62
CA ALA A 140 11.47 3.46 7.77
C ALA A 140 12.13 3.78 6.41
N GLY A 141 12.35 5.08 6.10
CA GLY A 141 13.03 5.54 4.90
C GLY A 141 12.13 5.68 3.67
N ALA A 142 10.84 5.96 3.89
CA ALA A 142 9.99 6.60 2.89
C ALA A 142 10.18 8.13 2.90
#